data_AF-A0A0K9FDX1-F1
#
_entry.id   AF-A0A0K9FDX1-F1
#
_cell.length_a   1.000
_cell.length_b   1.000
_cell.length_c   1.000
_cell.angle_alpha   90.00
_cell.angle_beta   90.00
_cell.angle_gamma   90.00
#
_symmetry.space_group_name_H-M   'P 1'
#
loop_
_entity.id
_entity.type
_entity.pdbx_description
1 polymer ?
#
loop_
_entity_poly.entity_id
_entity_poly.type
_entity_poly.pdbx_seq_one_letter_code
_entity_poly.pdbx_strand_id
1 'polypeptide(L)'
;MENDKTKFPTKKDMTYWILMIVLLLTVVSVWKTNDPESLTNQLSLGGTLLSIFLAIIAIIFSFIQSSDTNSHNKEMIGKIDALTNSLKYLDELNEEKSQEIATKSTELDEIKSLIESVAIEVNNVSKQTQNGQINSENFNNLVQKIEESQKKYSNSNLSFEIKVFNPNTFYDFLIENYKKGTYIRLKTIVTKFNEKNNMKISESDILKVIGKLENEGKVSVLNDRTGIYLTLNN
;
A
#
# COMPACT_ATOMS: atom_id res chain seq x y z
N MET A 1 -44.93 -5.98 -19.60
CA MET A 1 -45.42 -4.86 -18.77
C MET A 1 -44.59 -4.84 -17.51
N GLU A 2 -43.58 -3.99 -17.50
CA GLU A 2 -42.61 -3.84 -16.41
C GLU A 2 -43.28 -3.08 -15.26
N ASN A 3 -43.36 -3.70 -14.09
CA ASN A 3 -44.05 -3.16 -12.93
C ASN A 3 -42.98 -2.49 -12.05
N ASP A 4 -42.69 -1.22 -12.36
CA ASP A 4 -41.74 -0.37 -11.63
C ASP A 4 -42.36 0.02 -10.27
N LYS A 5 -42.28 -0.91 -9.30
CA LYS A 5 -42.74 -0.68 -7.94
C LYS A 5 -41.63 -0.06 -7.11
N THR A 6 -41.94 1.17 -6.67
CA THR A 6 -41.39 1.88 -5.50
C THR A 6 -39.95 2.40 -5.61
N LYS A 7 -39.72 3.38 -6.48
CA LYS A 7 -38.67 4.38 -6.24
C LYS A 7 -39.11 5.29 -5.08
N PHE A 8 -38.34 5.26 -4.00
CA PHE A 8 -38.47 6.20 -2.89
C PHE A 8 -38.37 7.65 -3.45
N PRO A 9 -39.23 8.60 -3.02
CA PRO A 9 -39.23 9.95 -3.57
C PRO A 9 -37.85 10.58 -3.45
N THR A 10 -37.41 11.20 -4.54
CA THR A 10 -36.10 11.86 -4.62
C THR A 10 -36.08 13.07 -3.69
N LYS A 11 -34.89 13.54 -3.27
CA LYS A 11 -34.75 14.71 -2.35
C LYS A 11 -35.55 15.94 -2.82
N LYS A 12 -35.70 16.13 -4.14
CA LYS A 12 -36.52 17.20 -4.74
C LYS A 12 -38.01 16.99 -4.48
N ASP A 13 -38.51 15.77 -4.62
CA ASP A 13 -39.91 15.42 -4.40
C ASP A 13 -40.30 15.62 -2.94
N MET A 14 -39.39 15.31 -2.01
CA MET A 14 -39.61 15.52 -0.58
C MET A 14 -39.84 17.01 -0.23
N THR A 15 -39.11 17.92 -0.88
CA THR A 15 -39.31 19.37 -0.72
C THR A 15 -40.67 19.82 -1.24
N TYR A 16 -41.11 19.32 -2.40
CA TYR A 16 -42.44 19.62 -2.95
C TYR A 16 -43.57 19.10 -2.06
N TRP A 17 -43.41 17.90 -1.50
CA TRP A 17 -44.38 17.32 -0.56
C TRP A 17 -44.49 18.14 0.74
N ILE A 18 -43.36 18.56 1.32
CA ILE A 18 -43.35 19.42 2.52
C ILE A 18 -44.03 20.76 2.23
N LEU A 19 -43.72 21.39 1.09
CA LEU A 19 -44.32 22.67 0.71
C LEU A 19 -45.84 22.55 0.53
N MET A 20 -46.31 21.48 -0.09
CA MET A 20 -47.75 21.21 -0.27
C MET A 20 -48.47 21.03 1.08
N ILE A 21 -47.87 20.27 2.01
CA ILE A 21 -48.42 20.06 3.36
C ILE A 21 -48.50 21.37 4.15
N VAL A 22 -47.46 22.21 4.09
CA VAL A 22 -47.45 23.52 4.76
C VAL A 22 -48.55 24.43 4.20
N LEU A 23 -48.73 24.45 2.88
CA LEU A 23 -49.76 25.25 2.22
C LEU A 23 -51.16 24.77 2.61
N LEU A 24 -51.38 23.45 2.65
CA LEU A 24 -52.65 22.86 3.03
C LEU A 24 -52.98 23.11 4.52
N LEU A 25 -52.01 22.98 5.43
CA LEU A 25 -52.18 23.31 6.84
C LEU A 25 -52.53 24.78 7.06
N THR A 26 -51.92 25.68 6.28
CA THR A 26 -52.19 27.12 6.34
C THR A 26 -53.62 27.40 5.90
N VAL A 27 -54.06 26.83 4.77
CA VAL A 27 -55.42 27.01 4.24
C VAL A 27 -56.46 26.47 5.23
N VAL A 28 -56.25 25.27 5.77
CA VAL A 28 -57.18 24.66 6.74
C VAL A 28 -57.27 25.48 8.04
N SER A 29 -56.14 26.00 8.52
CA SER A 29 -56.11 26.81 9.75
C SER A 29 -56.82 28.15 9.58
N VAL A 30 -56.65 28.79 8.42
CA VAL A 30 -57.34 30.04 8.07
C VAL A 30 -58.85 29.78 7.89
N TRP A 31 -59.23 28.68 7.25
CA TRP A 31 -60.64 28.40 6.96
C TRP A 31 -61.46 28.03 8.21
N LYS A 32 -60.83 27.43 9.22
CA LYS A 32 -61.49 26.99 10.45
C LYS A 32 -61.64 28.11 11.50
N THR A 33 -60.92 29.21 11.36
CA THR A 33 -60.82 30.23 12.42
C THR A 33 -61.57 31.51 12.03
N ASN A 34 -62.63 31.83 12.76
CA ASN A 34 -63.47 33.01 12.50
C ASN A 34 -62.89 34.32 13.07
N ASP A 35 -61.91 34.24 13.96
CA ASP A 35 -61.25 35.39 14.58
C ASP A 35 -59.76 35.46 14.16
N PRO A 36 -59.39 36.42 13.29
CA PRO A 36 -58.04 36.54 12.77
C PRO A 36 -57.01 36.89 13.86
N GLU A 37 -57.42 37.54 14.96
CA GLU A 37 -56.48 37.98 16.00
C GLU A 37 -55.98 36.80 16.85
N SER A 38 -56.88 35.86 17.17
CA SER A 38 -56.54 34.62 17.89
C SER A 38 -55.64 33.70 17.07
N LEU A 39 -55.88 33.59 15.75
CA LEU A 39 -55.05 32.81 14.85
C LEU A 39 -53.62 33.36 14.78
N THR A 40 -53.49 34.68 14.67
CA THR A 40 -52.19 35.36 14.56
C THR A 40 -51.37 35.21 15.84
N ASN A 41 -52.01 35.30 17.01
CA ASN A 41 -51.35 35.10 18.30
C ASN A 41 -50.86 33.65 18.51
N GLN A 42 -51.65 32.65 18.10
CA GLN A 42 -51.24 31.24 18.17
C GLN A 42 -50.11 30.92 17.17
N LEU A 43 -50.17 31.49 15.97
CA LEU A 43 -49.12 31.34 14.96
C LEU A 43 -47.81 31.99 15.41
N SER A 44 -47.88 33.17 16.06
CA SER A 44 -46.73 33.87 16.63
C SER A 44 -46.04 33.04 17.72
N LEU A 45 -46.81 32.48 18.66
CA LEU A 45 -46.30 31.55 19.68
C LEU A 45 -45.69 30.29 19.06
N GLY A 46 -46.36 29.71 18.06
CA GLY A 46 -45.84 28.55 17.32
C GLY A 46 -44.53 28.86 16.61
N GLY A 47 -44.40 30.04 16.00
CA GLY A 47 -43.17 30.51 15.35
C GLY A 47 -42.01 30.71 16.33
N THR A 48 -42.28 31.23 17.53
CA THR A 48 -41.27 31.34 18.59
C THR A 48 -40.79 29.97 19.05
N LEU A 49 -41.72 29.04 19.33
CA LEU A 49 -41.36 27.67 19.74
C LEU A 49 -40.58 26.93 18.65
N LEU A 50 -41.01 27.04 17.39
CA LEU A 50 -40.33 26.43 16.24
C LEU A 50 -38.90 26.99 16.09
N SER A 51 -38.70 28.30 16.33
CA SER A 51 -37.38 28.93 16.29
C SER A 51 -36.46 28.39 17.39
N ILE A 52 -36.99 28.15 18.60
CA ILE A 52 -36.24 27.52 19.69
C ILE A 52 -35.83 26.09 19.32
N PHE A 53 -36.75 25.31 18.74
CA PHE A 53 -36.43 23.96 18.28
C PHE A 53 -35.38 23.94 17.17
N LEU A 54 -35.46 24.85 16.18
CA LEU A 54 -34.45 24.97 15.13
C LEU A 54 -33.07 25.31 15.71
N ALA A 55 -33.00 26.21 16.70
CA ALA A 55 -31.76 26.57 17.37
C ALA A 55 -31.14 25.36 18.09
N ILE A 56 -31.94 24.54 18.77
CA ILE A 56 -31.48 23.31 19.42
C ILE A 56 -30.93 22.31 18.39
N ILE A 57 -31.65 22.12 17.27
CA ILE A 57 -31.21 21.24 16.19
C ILE A 57 -29.88 21.73 15.59
N ALA A 58 -29.72 23.04 15.38
CA ALA A 58 -28.47 23.64 14.89
C ALA A 58 -27.30 23.42 15.86
N ILE A 59 -27.55 23.53 17.18
CA ILE A 59 -26.55 23.22 18.22
C ILE A 59 -26.16 21.73 18.15
N ILE A 60 -27.13 20.82 18.05
CA ILE A 60 -26.87 19.38 17.93
C ILE A 60 -26.04 19.06 16.69
N PHE A 61 -26.39 19.60 15.53
CA PHE A 61 -25.60 19.42 14.30
C PHE A 61 -24.19 19.98 14.43
N SER A 62 -24.01 21.13 15.09
CA SER A 62 -22.69 21.70 15.36
C SER A 62 -21.85 20.79 16.28
N PHE A 63 -22.48 20.15 17.28
CA PHE A 63 -21.83 19.16 18.13
C PHE A 63 -21.42 17.90 17.36
N ILE A 64 -22.31 17.36 16.51
CA ILE A 64 -22.01 16.19 15.66
C ILE A 64 -20.85 16.53 14.71
N GLN A 65 -20.92 17.67 14.01
CA GLN A 65 -19.88 18.10 13.09
C GLN A 65 -18.53 18.32 13.80
N SER A 66 -18.53 18.91 15.00
CA SER A 66 -17.33 19.08 15.82
C SER A 66 -16.73 17.74 16.26
N SER A 67 -17.58 16.77 16.62
CA SER A 67 -17.13 15.42 17.00
C SER A 67 -16.53 14.64 15.82
N ASP A 68 -17.11 14.75 14.62
CA ASP A 68 -16.58 14.14 13.40
C ASP A 68 -15.28 14.81 12.95
N THR A 69 -15.15 16.13 13.09
CA THR A 69 -13.91 16.84 12.73
C THR A 69 -12.74 16.39 13.60
N ASN A 70 -12.98 16.13 14.89
CA ASN A 70 -11.97 15.59 15.81
C ASN A 70 -11.58 14.13 15.50
N SER A 71 -12.51 13.30 15.03
CA SER A 71 -12.19 11.94 14.61
C SER A 71 -11.38 11.92 13.31
N HIS A 72 -11.74 12.79 12.35
CA HIS A 72 -11.02 12.94 11.07
C HIS A 72 -9.60 13.50 11.27
N ASN A 73 -9.42 14.46 12.19
CA ASN A 73 -8.08 14.95 12.52
C ASN A 73 -7.18 13.87 13.16
N LYS A 74 -7.74 13.01 14.02
CA LYS A 74 -6.99 11.87 14.58
C LYS A 74 -6.62 10.84 13.51
N GLU A 75 -7.53 10.55 12.58
CA GLU A 75 -7.26 9.66 11.45
C GLU A 75 -6.18 10.25 10.52
N MET A 76 -6.24 11.56 10.26
CA MET A 76 -5.25 12.27 9.45
C MET A 76 -3.87 12.27 10.09
N ILE A 77 -3.77 12.52 11.40
CA ILE A 77 -2.50 12.41 12.15
C ILE A 77 -1.96 10.98 12.08
N GLY A 78 -2.80 9.96 12.26
CA GLY A 78 -2.39 8.56 12.11
C GLY A 78 -1.87 8.21 10.71
N LYS A 79 -2.47 8.78 9.66
CA LYS A 79 -1.99 8.63 8.26
C LYS A 79 -0.65 9.34 8.03
N ILE A 80 -0.44 10.51 8.63
CA ILE A 80 0.83 11.25 8.57
C ILE A 80 1.96 10.48 9.28
N ASP A 81 1.68 9.87 10.44
CA ASP A 81 2.65 9.03 11.15
C ASP A 81 3.01 7.78 10.32
N ALA A 82 2.02 7.14 9.67
CA ALA A 82 2.26 6.00 8.79
C ALA A 82 3.12 6.37 7.56
N LEU A 83 2.92 7.56 6.98
CA LEU A 83 3.76 8.08 5.89
C LEU A 83 5.18 8.36 6.39
N THR A 84 5.33 8.97 7.56
CA THR A 84 6.63 9.27 8.16
C THR A 84 7.43 7.99 8.44
N ASN A 85 6.78 6.94 8.95
CA ASN A 85 7.42 5.64 9.16
C ASN A 85 7.77 4.93 7.84
N SER A 86 6.94 5.09 6.79
CA SER A 86 7.25 4.56 5.46
C SER A 86 8.47 5.27 4.85
N LEU A 87 8.64 6.57 5.07
CA LEU A 87 9.81 7.33 4.63
C LEU A 87 11.08 6.91 5.39
N LYS A 88 11.00 6.70 6.71
CA LYS A 88 12.14 6.16 7.48
C LYS A 88 12.56 4.77 6.99
N TYR A 89 11.60 3.89 6.72
CA TYR A 89 11.89 2.57 6.15
C TYR A 89 12.55 2.67 4.77
N LEU A 90 12.12 3.62 3.93
CA LEU A 90 12.77 3.89 2.64
C LEU A 90 14.22 4.38 2.81
N ASP A 91 14.48 5.25 3.80
CA ASP A 91 15.83 5.72 4.11
C ASP A 91 16.72 4.59 4.63
N GLU A 92 16.23 3.76 5.55
CA GLU A 92 16.95 2.59 6.07
C GLU A 92 17.26 1.57 4.94
N LEU A 93 16.30 1.32 4.05
CA LEU A 93 16.48 0.42 2.91
C LEU A 93 17.48 1.00 1.89
N ASN A 94 17.52 2.32 1.74
CA ASN A 94 18.50 2.99 0.89
C ASN A 94 19.92 2.95 1.49
N GLU A 95 20.03 3.04 2.83
CA GLU A 95 21.30 2.91 3.55
C GLU A 95 21.85 1.47 3.48
N GLU A 96 21.00 0.47 3.74
CA GLU A 96 21.36 -0.96 3.61
C GLU A 96 21.81 -1.28 2.17
N LYS A 97 21.09 -0.76 1.17
CA LYS A 97 21.45 -0.94 -0.24
C LYS A 97 22.72 -0.21 -0.64
N SER A 98 22.94 1.00 -0.13
CA SER A 98 24.18 1.74 -0.37
C SER A 98 25.38 1.00 0.22
N GLN A 99 25.22 0.38 1.39
CA GLN A 99 26.26 -0.43 2.01
C GLN A 99 26.53 -1.72 1.23
N GLU A 100 25.48 -2.40 0.73
CA GLU A 100 25.61 -3.58 -0.14
C GLU A 100 26.31 -3.24 -1.47
N ILE A 101 26.02 -2.07 -2.06
CA ILE A 101 26.70 -1.59 -3.26
C ILE A 101 28.17 -1.29 -2.97
N ALA A 102 28.48 -0.67 -1.82
CA ALA A 102 29.86 -0.36 -1.42
C ALA A 102 30.70 -1.62 -1.18
N THR A 103 30.13 -2.64 -0.53
CA THR A 103 30.84 -3.92 -0.32
C THR A 103 31.08 -4.64 -1.64
N LYS A 104 30.08 -4.73 -2.53
CA LYS A 104 30.25 -5.32 -3.86
C LYS A 104 31.21 -4.53 -4.75
N SER A 105 31.24 -3.19 -4.63
CA SER A 105 32.22 -2.35 -5.32
C SER A 105 33.64 -2.68 -4.86
N THR A 106 33.84 -2.89 -3.56
CA THR A 106 35.13 -3.31 -3.00
C THR A 106 35.53 -4.70 -3.51
N GLU A 107 34.59 -5.66 -3.54
CA GLU A 107 34.83 -7.00 -4.10
C GLU A 107 35.22 -6.94 -5.59
N LEU A 108 34.58 -6.04 -6.36
CA LEU A 108 34.92 -5.81 -7.78
C LEU A 108 36.32 -5.22 -7.96
N ASP A 109 36.71 -4.27 -7.13
CA ASP A 109 38.05 -3.67 -7.17
C ASP A 109 39.14 -4.70 -6.83
N GLU A 110 38.88 -5.60 -5.88
CA GLU A 110 39.78 -6.70 -5.55
C GLU A 110 39.91 -7.72 -6.68
N ILE A 111 38.81 -8.04 -7.38
CA ILE A 111 38.83 -8.92 -8.56
C ILE A 111 39.61 -8.24 -9.69
N LYS A 112 39.40 -6.94 -9.92
CA LYS A 112 40.14 -6.17 -10.91
C LYS A 112 41.65 -6.20 -10.65
N SER A 113 42.07 -5.98 -9.41
CA SER A 113 43.49 -6.05 -9.01
C SER A 113 44.11 -7.43 -9.27
N LEU A 114 43.37 -8.51 -9.01
CA LEU A 114 43.82 -9.87 -9.31
C LEU A 114 43.96 -10.13 -10.80
N ILE A 115 43.00 -9.67 -11.61
CA ILE A 115 43.08 -9.78 -13.07
C ILE A 115 44.28 -9.01 -13.62
N GLU A 116 44.55 -7.82 -13.09
CA GLU A 116 45.73 -7.02 -13.47
C GLU A 116 47.04 -7.75 -13.10
N SER A 117 47.10 -8.35 -11.91
CA SER A 117 48.25 -9.17 -11.46
C SER A 117 48.48 -10.39 -12.37
N VAL A 118 47.40 -11.09 -12.74
CA VAL A 118 47.47 -12.21 -13.70
C VAL A 118 47.93 -11.72 -15.07
N ALA A 119 47.42 -10.59 -15.57
CA ALA A 119 47.81 -10.04 -16.87
C ALA A 119 49.30 -9.68 -16.93
N ILE A 120 49.84 -9.11 -15.84
CA ILE A 120 51.28 -8.83 -15.71
C ILE A 120 52.09 -10.13 -15.77
N GLU A 121 51.67 -11.15 -15.01
CA GLU A 121 52.37 -12.44 -14.96
C GLU A 121 52.33 -13.18 -16.31
N VAL A 122 51.19 -13.17 -16.99
CA VAL A 122 51.05 -13.73 -18.36
C VAL A 122 52.02 -13.03 -19.32
N ASN A 123 52.13 -11.70 -19.25
CA ASN A 123 53.04 -10.94 -20.10
C ASN A 123 54.51 -11.29 -19.81
N ASN A 124 54.88 -11.48 -18.54
CA ASN A 124 56.22 -11.90 -18.15
C ASN A 124 56.56 -13.30 -18.66
N VAL A 125 55.65 -14.27 -18.47
CA VAL A 125 55.81 -15.64 -19.01
C VAL A 125 55.88 -15.64 -20.54
N SER A 126 55.05 -14.82 -21.20
CA SER A 126 55.07 -14.67 -22.66
C SER A 126 56.42 -14.15 -23.18
N LYS A 127 56.99 -13.12 -22.53
CA LYS A 127 58.31 -12.58 -22.91
C LYS A 127 59.43 -13.60 -22.67
N GLN A 128 59.38 -14.34 -21.57
CA GLN A 128 60.36 -15.40 -21.29
C GLN A 128 60.25 -16.56 -22.28
N THR A 129 59.03 -16.90 -22.70
CA THR A 129 58.76 -17.89 -23.76
C THR A 129 59.38 -17.46 -25.09
N GLN A 130 59.18 -16.21 -25.49
CA GLN A 130 59.76 -15.66 -26.72
C GLN A 130 61.29 -15.63 -26.69
N ASN A 131 61.89 -15.44 -25.50
CA ASN A 131 63.33 -15.43 -25.32
C ASN A 131 63.94 -16.82 -25.06
N GLY A 132 63.14 -17.89 -25.05
CA GLY A 132 63.61 -19.26 -24.77
C GLY A 132 64.08 -19.51 -23.33
N GLN A 133 63.67 -18.65 -22.39
CA GLN A 133 64.12 -18.62 -20.99
C GLN A 133 62.99 -18.98 -20.00
N ILE A 134 62.09 -19.90 -20.36
CA ILE A 134 61.02 -20.32 -19.46
C ILE A 134 61.62 -21.12 -18.30
N ASN A 135 61.45 -20.60 -17.08
CA ASN A 135 61.66 -21.32 -15.84
C ASN A 135 60.32 -21.92 -15.37
N SER A 136 60.33 -23.22 -15.01
CA SER A 136 59.22 -23.95 -14.37
C SER A 136 58.58 -23.18 -13.20
N GLU A 137 59.39 -22.47 -12.41
CA GLU A 137 58.96 -21.64 -11.29
C GLU A 137 58.02 -20.50 -11.70
N ASN A 138 58.32 -19.79 -12.79
CA ASN A 138 57.49 -18.67 -13.26
C ASN A 138 56.16 -19.19 -13.86
N PHE A 139 56.20 -20.35 -14.52
CA PHE A 139 54.99 -20.99 -15.02
C PHE A 139 54.10 -21.47 -13.86
N ASN A 140 54.68 -22.07 -12.82
CA ASN A 140 53.93 -22.51 -11.64
C ASN A 140 53.35 -21.32 -10.87
N ASN A 141 54.08 -20.21 -10.75
CA ASN A 141 53.58 -18.97 -10.15
C ASN A 141 52.38 -18.39 -10.94
N LEU A 142 52.41 -18.45 -12.27
CA LEU A 142 51.27 -18.05 -13.11
C LEU A 142 50.05 -18.96 -12.87
N VAL A 143 50.26 -20.28 -12.88
CA VAL A 143 49.18 -21.25 -12.64
C VAL A 143 48.54 -21.02 -11.27
N GLN A 144 49.36 -20.84 -10.22
CA GLN A 144 48.87 -20.58 -8.87
C GLN A 144 48.05 -19.28 -8.80
N LYS A 145 48.52 -18.18 -9.40
CA LYS A 145 47.76 -16.92 -9.43
C LYS A 145 46.43 -17.02 -10.19
N ILE A 146 46.39 -17.83 -11.26
CA ILE A 146 45.16 -18.11 -12.01
C ILE A 146 44.18 -18.91 -11.14
N GLU A 147 44.66 -19.95 -10.44
CA GLU A 147 43.84 -20.76 -9.53
C GLU A 147 43.29 -19.94 -8.36
N GLU A 148 44.11 -19.08 -7.76
CA GLU A 148 43.68 -18.17 -6.69
C GLU A 148 42.62 -17.18 -7.18
N SER A 149 42.79 -16.63 -8.39
CA SER A 149 41.83 -15.72 -9.02
C SER A 149 40.52 -16.42 -9.38
N GLN A 150 40.57 -17.64 -9.92
CA GLN A 150 39.39 -18.44 -10.23
C GLN A 150 38.62 -18.85 -8.97
N LYS A 151 39.32 -19.23 -7.90
CA LYS A 151 38.70 -19.56 -6.61
C LYS A 151 38.01 -18.35 -6.01
N LYS A 152 38.61 -17.15 -6.09
CA LYS A 152 38.01 -15.92 -5.58
C LYS A 152 36.81 -15.47 -6.43
N TYR A 153 36.89 -15.59 -7.75
CA TYR A 153 35.77 -15.32 -8.65
C TYR A 153 34.60 -16.32 -8.47
N SER A 154 34.90 -17.60 -8.26
CA SER A 154 33.86 -18.63 -8.03
C SER A 154 33.15 -18.46 -6.68
N ASN A 155 33.83 -17.84 -5.71
CA ASN A 155 33.28 -17.55 -4.39
C ASN A 155 32.66 -16.16 -4.28
N SER A 156 32.84 -15.28 -5.28
CA SER A 156 32.24 -13.94 -5.25
C SER A 156 30.77 -14.04 -5.65
N ASN A 157 29.89 -13.62 -4.74
CA ASN A 157 28.45 -13.63 -4.98
C ASN A 157 28.05 -12.34 -5.74
N LEU A 158 28.55 -12.21 -6.96
CA LEU A 158 28.35 -11.06 -7.85
C LEU A 158 26.97 -11.04 -8.52
N SER A 159 26.10 -12.03 -8.27
CA SER A 159 24.74 -12.00 -8.77
C SER A 159 23.96 -10.89 -8.05
N PHE A 160 23.67 -9.82 -8.79
CA PHE A 160 22.70 -8.82 -8.38
C PHE A 160 21.32 -9.27 -8.87
N GLU A 161 20.66 -10.15 -8.09
CA GLU A 161 19.25 -10.41 -8.32
C GLU A 161 18.46 -9.33 -7.56
N ILE A 162 18.09 -8.25 -8.26
CA ILE A 162 17.12 -7.30 -7.72
C ILE A 162 15.77 -8.04 -7.69
N LYS A 163 15.47 -8.70 -6.56
CA LYS A 163 14.13 -9.19 -6.29
C LYS A 163 13.24 -7.99 -5.98
N VAL A 164 12.77 -7.34 -7.04
CA VAL A 164 11.79 -6.26 -6.94
C VAL A 164 10.48 -6.86 -6.45
N PHE A 165 10.06 -6.49 -5.26
CA PHE A 165 8.71 -6.76 -4.78
C PHE A 165 7.71 -5.97 -5.65
N ASN A 166 7.10 -6.65 -6.62
CA ASN A 166 6.06 -6.11 -7.50
C ASN A 166 4.76 -6.89 -7.28
N PRO A 167 3.58 -6.24 -7.33
CA PRO A 167 2.28 -6.89 -7.39
C PRO A 167 2.16 -8.12 -8.27
N ASN A 168 2.77 -8.12 -9.46
CA ASN A 168 2.71 -9.28 -10.35
C ASN A 168 3.50 -10.48 -9.79
N THR A 169 4.72 -10.26 -9.28
CA THR A 169 5.52 -11.32 -8.65
C THR A 169 4.82 -11.93 -7.43
N PHE A 170 4.12 -11.10 -6.66
CA PHE A 170 3.31 -11.56 -5.54
C PHE A 170 2.10 -12.37 -6.02
N TYR A 171 1.43 -11.93 -7.08
CA TYR A 171 0.29 -12.64 -7.66
C TYR A 171 0.68 -14.01 -8.27
N ASP A 172 1.80 -14.08 -8.99
CA ASP A 172 2.34 -15.33 -9.54
C ASP A 172 2.64 -16.33 -8.42
N PHE A 173 3.26 -15.86 -7.33
CA PHE A 173 3.44 -16.67 -6.12
C PHE A 173 2.11 -17.21 -5.57
N LEU A 174 1.06 -16.38 -5.53
CA LEU A 174 -0.24 -16.83 -5.04
C LEU A 174 -0.81 -17.94 -5.92
N ILE A 175 -0.75 -17.79 -7.25
CA ILE A 175 -1.25 -18.79 -8.20
C ILE A 175 -0.49 -20.10 -8.07
N GLU A 176 0.84 -20.05 -7.94
CA GLU A 176 1.68 -21.25 -7.84
C GLU A 176 1.43 -22.05 -6.55
N ASN A 177 1.06 -21.38 -5.46
CA ASN A 177 1.04 -21.98 -4.12
C ASN A 177 -0.36 -22.24 -3.59
N TYR A 178 -1.39 -21.65 -4.18
CA TYR A 178 -2.75 -21.71 -3.65
C TYR A 178 -3.80 -21.96 -4.72
N LYS A 179 -4.80 -22.77 -4.37
CA LYS A 179 -5.95 -23.05 -5.25
C LYS A 179 -6.94 -21.89 -5.21
N LYS A 180 -7.53 -21.58 -6.36
CA LYS A 180 -8.64 -20.63 -6.51
C LYS A 180 -9.76 -20.89 -5.50
N GLY A 181 -10.39 -19.84 -4.98
CA GLY A 181 -11.49 -19.92 -4.01
C GLY A 181 -11.10 -20.38 -2.59
N THR A 182 -9.82 -20.62 -2.31
CA THR A 182 -9.35 -20.94 -0.96
C THR A 182 -9.12 -19.66 -0.17
N TYR A 183 -9.58 -19.60 1.08
CA TYR A 183 -9.24 -18.51 2.01
C TYR A 183 -7.93 -18.83 2.72
N ILE A 184 -6.91 -17.99 2.55
CA ILE A 184 -5.62 -18.15 3.18
C ILE A 184 -5.33 -16.95 4.07
N ARG A 185 -4.89 -17.22 5.29
CA ARG A 185 -4.53 -16.16 6.25
C ARG A 185 -3.32 -15.38 5.76
N LEU A 186 -3.40 -14.05 5.77
CA LEU A 186 -2.35 -13.14 5.31
C LEU A 186 -0.98 -13.47 5.91
N LYS A 187 -0.93 -13.65 7.23
CA LYS A 187 0.31 -13.98 7.95
C LYS A 187 1.02 -15.20 7.36
N THR A 188 0.26 -16.24 7.00
CA THR A 188 0.81 -17.44 6.37
C THR A 188 1.38 -17.16 4.98
N ILE A 189 0.69 -16.33 4.20
CA ILE A 189 1.14 -15.91 2.87
C ILE A 189 2.46 -15.15 2.98
N VAL A 190 2.53 -14.17 3.90
CA VAL A 190 3.71 -13.32 4.12
C VAL A 190 4.91 -14.13 4.56
N THR A 191 4.75 -15.04 5.53
CA THR A 191 5.83 -15.93 5.97
C THR A 191 6.37 -16.77 4.82
N LYS A 192 5.49 -17.47 4.08
CA LYS A 192 5.93 -18.32 2.96
C LYS A 192 6.53 -17.54 1.80
N PHE A 193 6.02 -16.34 1.52
CA PHE A 193 6.57 -15.47 0.48
C PHE A 193 7.98 -15.00 0.84
N ASN A 194 8.18 -14.57 2.08
CA ASN A 194 9.47 -14.14 2.60
C ASN A 194 10.49 -15.29 2.60
N GLU A 195 10.09 -16.48 3.05
CA GLU A 195 10.93 -17.69 3.04
C GLU A 195 11.34 -18.09 1.61
N LYS A 196 10.38 -18.19 0.68
CA LYS A 196 10.66 -18.60 -0.71
C LYS A 196 11.60 -17.62 -1.41
N ASN A 197 11.46 -16.32 -1.13
CA ASN A 197 12.18 -15.30 -1.85
C ASN A 197 13.42 -14.77 -1.11
N ASN A 198 13.67 -15.21 0.13
CA ASN A 198 14.69 -14.65 1.01
C ASN A 198 14.54 -13.13 1.18
N MET A 199 13.31 -12.67 1.40
CA MET A 199 12.96 -11.26 1.61
C MET A 199 12.38 -11.05 3.02
N LYS A 200 12.48 -9.83 3.56
CA LYS A 200 11.83 -9.42 4.82
C LYS A 200 10.79 -8.34 4.54
N ILE A 201 9.64 -8.75 4.00
CA ILE A 201 8.53 -7.84 3.70
C ILE A 201 7.52 -7.86 4.84
N SER A 202 7.09 -6.67 5.28
CA SER A 202 6.08 -6.53 6.33
C SER A 202 4.69 -6.93 5.84
N GLU A 203 3.81 -7.35 6.77
CA GLU A 203 2.40 -7.60 6.43
C GLU A 203 1.71 -6.34 5.86
N SER A 204 2.08 -5.15 6.34
CA SER A 204 1.56 -3.87 5.85
C SER A 204 1.93 -3.58 4.39
N ASP A 205 3.13 -3.93 3.96
CA ASP A 205 3.54 -3.71 2.56
C ASP A 205 2.89 -4.72 1.63
N ILE A 206 2.72 -5.96 2.09
CA ILE A 206 1.95 -6.97 1.37
C ILE A 206 0.48 -6.54 1.26
N LEU A 207 -0.10 -5.91 2.29
CA LEU A 207 -1.47 -5.36 2.23
C LEU A 207 -1.63 -4.26 1.18
N LYS A 208 -0.64 -3.38 1.00
CA LYS A 208 -0.67 -2.36 -0.07
C LYS A 208 -0.74 -3.02 -1.46
N VAL A 209 0.05 -4.08 -1.65
CA VAL A 209 0.06 -4.86 -2.89
C VAL A 209 -1.26 -5.59 -3.10
N ILE A 210 -1.78 -6.22 -2.05
CA ILE A 210 -3.08 -6.88 -2.06
C ILE A 210 -4.20 -5.91 -2.44
N GLY A 211 -4.23 -4.70 -1.86
CA GLY A 211 -5.25 -3.70 -2.19
C GLY A 211 -5.21 -3.31 -3.68
N LYS A 212 -4.02 -3.27 -4.29
CA LYS A 212 -3.90 -3.08 -5.74
C LYS A 212 -4.45 -4.28 -6.53
N LEU A 213 -4.12 -5.50 -6.14
CA LEU A 213 -4.63 -6.72 -6.79
C LEU A 213 -6.15 -6.88 -6.61
N GLU A 214 -6.70 -6.41 -5.49
CA GLU A 214 -8.14 -6.40 -5.21
C GLU A 214 -8.86 -5.39 -6.12
N ASN A 215 -8.29 -4.19 -6.29
CA ASN A 215 -8.80 -3.21 -7.26
C ASN A 215 -8.76 -3.71 -8.71
N GLU A 216 -7.79 -4.56 -9.04
CA GLU A 216 -7.69 -5.23 -10.34
C GLU A 216 -8.62 -6.45 -10.48
N GLY A 217 -9.39 -6.78 -9.42
CA GLY A 217 -10.31 -7.91 -9.39
C GLY A 217 -9.64 -9.28 -9.29
N LYS A 218 -8.32 -9.34 -9.08
CA LYS A 218 -7.52 -10.57 -9.07
C LYS A 218 -7.60 -11.35 -7.75
N VAL A 219 -7.85 -10.65 -6.64
CA VAL A 219 -7.98 -11.23 -5.30
C VAL A 219 -9.13 -10.58 -4.55
N SER A 220 -9.64 -11.25 -3.52
CA SER A 220 -10.60 -10.68 -2.59
C SER A 220 -10.12 -10.83 -1.16
N VAL A 221 -10.31 -9.77 -0.36
CA VAL A 221 -9.88 -9.72 1.03
C VAL A 221 -11.09 -9.85 1.95
N LEU A 222 -10.99 -10.76 2.92
CA LEU A 222 -11.96 -10.88 4.01
C LEU A 222 -11.26 -10.53 5.31
N ASN A 223 -11.80 -9.54 6.03
CA ASN A 223 -11.32 -9.15 7.35
C ASN A 223 -12.35 -9.57 8.41
N ASP A 224 -11.94 -10.44 9.34
CA ASP A 224 -12.76 -10.85 10.47
C ASP A 224 -12.01 -10.69 11.82
N ARG A 225 -12.66 -11.07 12.92
CA ARG A 225 -12.07 -10.95 14.27
C ARG A 225 -10.83 -11.83 14.49
N THR A 226 -10.61 -12.82 13.64
CA THR A 226 -9.52 -13.80 13.71
C THR A 226 -8.34 -13.44 12.79
N GLY A 227 -8.56 -12.56 11.81
CA GLY A 227 -7.51 -11.94 11.02
C GLY A 227 -7.94 -11.59 9.60
N ILE A 228 -6.93 -11.36 8.76
CA ILE A 228 -7.10 -11.04 7.34
C ILE A 228 -6.90 -12.31 6.52
N TYR A 229 -7.85 -12.60 5.65
CA TYR A 229 -7.85 -13.72 4.72
C TYR A 229 -7.87 -13.22 3.28
N LEU A 230 -7.19 -13.94 2.41
CA LEU A 230 -7.11 -13.68 0.99
C LEU A 230 -7.69 -14.83 0.20
N THR A 231 -8.38 -14.53 -0.91
CA THR A 231 -8.75 -15.54 -1.89
C THR A 231 -8.44 -15.07 -3.31
N LEU A 232 -8.13 -16.01 -4.20
CA LEU A 232 -7.84 -15.75 -5.62
C LEU A 232 -9.15 -15.76 -6.42
N ASN A 233 -9.36 -14.69 -7.18
CA ASN A 233 -10.51 -14.52 -8.06
C ASN A 233 -10.24 -15.10 -9.46
N ASN A 234 -11.28 -15.13 -10.29
CA ASN A 234 -11.24 -15.77 -11.61
C ASN A 234 -10.43 -15.01 -12.65
#